data_AF-A0A1B9MB96-F1
#
_entry.id   AF-A0A1B9MB96-F1
#
_cell.length_a   1.000
_cell.length_b   1.000
_cell.length_c   1.000
_cell.angle_alpha   90.00
_cell.angle_beta   90.00
_cell.angle_gamma   90.00
#
_symmetry.space_group_name_H-M   'P 1'
#
loop_
_entity.id
_entity.type
_entity.pdbx_description
1 polymer ?
#
loop_
_entity_poly.entity_id
_entity_poly.type
_entity_poly.pdbx_seq_one_letter_code
_entity_poly.pdbx_strand_id
1 'polypeptide(L)'
;MVVNIILQETINEQDFILLANKWQQNASVIIESLLENNEAKNRIFNLALNYIPNSFAEAVIDIFLEDSTFIIRDDDLLKCAKQGSMGLKKSICYRKNVPQYIIDLCNFY
;
A
#
# COMPACT_ATOMS: atom_id res chain seq x y z
N MET A 1 18.71 -10.23 16.68
CA MET A 1 19.51 -10.26 15.43
C MET A 1 18.75 -9.38 14.44
N VAL A 2 19.15 -8.11 14.33
CA VAL A 2 18.55 -7.17 13.39
C VAL A 2 18.99 -7.61 12.01
N VAL A 3 18.05 -8.13 11.22
CA VAL A 3 18.33 -8.39 9.81
C VAL A 3 18.45 -7.01 9.17
N ASN A 4 19.69 -6.55 8.99
CA ASN A 4 20.00 -5.46 8.06
C ASN A 4 19.65 -5.99 6.66
N ILE A 5 18.36 -5.94 6.32
CA ILE A 5 17.97 -5.94 4.92
C ILE A 5 18.41 -4.56 4.43
N ILE A 6 19.66 -4.49 3.98
CA ILE A 6 20.09 -3.40 3.14
C ILE A 6 19.17 -3.48 1.93
N LEU A 7 18.11 -2.66 1.92
CA LEU A 7 17.20 -2.50 0.80
C LEU A 7 18.01 -1.82 -0.32
N GLN A 8 18.89 -2.59 -0.97
CA GLN A 8 19.59 -2.18 -2.17
C GLN A 8 18.57 -2.06 -3.30
N GLU A 9 18.09 -0.83 -3.48
CA GLU A 9 17.64 -0.13 -4.70
C GLU A 9 16.65 -0.78 -5.69
N THR A 10 16.20 -2.02 -5.51
CA THR A 10 15.24 -2.64 -6.43
C THR A 10 14.44 -3.74 -5.73
N ILE A 11 13.39 -3.36 -4.99
CA ILE A 11 12.33 -4.31 -4.62
C ILE A 11 11.63 -4.74 -5.92
N ASN A 12 11.69 -6.04 -6.23
CA ASN A 12 11.05 -6.62 -7.40
C ASN A 12 9.82 -7.46 -7.02
N GLU A 13 9.19 -8.06 -8.03
CA GLU A 13 7.99 -8.88 -7.86
C GLU A 13 8.20 -10.11 -6.94
N GLN A 14 9.33 -10.80 -7.08
CA GLN A 14 9.66 -11.96 -6.24
C GLN A 14 9.89 -11.57 -4.78
N ASP A 15 10.50 -10.40 -4.56
CA ASP A 15 10.67 -9.85 -3.21
C ASP A 15 9.31 -9.57 -2.58
N PHE A 16 8.37 -8.99 -3.33
CA PHE A 16 7.00 -8.75 -2.84
C PHE A 16 6.30 -10.06 -2.44
N ILE A 17 6.39 -11.11 -3.26
CA ILE A 17 5.80 -12.42 -2.96
C ILE A 17 6.46 -13.03 -1.71
N LEU A 18 7.79 -12.94 -1.60
CA LEU A 18 8.53 -13.44 -0.43
C LEU A 18 8.16 -12.67 0.85
N LEU A 19 7.99 -11.35 0.74
CA LEU A 19 7.56 -10.48 1.83
C LEU A 19 6.11 -10.77 2.24
N ALA A 20 5.21 -11.01 1.30
CA ALA A 20 3.84 -11.42 1.57
C ALA A 20 3.80 -12.71 2.40
N ASN A 21 4.64 -13.69 2.03
CA ASN A 21 4.77 -14.95 2.77
C ASN A 21 5.38 -14.79 4.17
N LYS A 22 6.20 -13.75 4.39
CA LYS A 22 6.89 -13.48 5.68
C LYS A 22 6.27 -12.32 6.47
N TRP A 23 5.12 -11.80 6.04
CA TRP A 23 4.55 -10.54 6.53
C TRP A 23 4.43 -10.45 8.05
N GLN A 24 3.92 -11.50 8.72
CA GLN A 24 3.75 -11.48 10.17
C GLN A 24 5.06 -11.18 10.93
N GLN A 25 6.20 -11.54 10.36
CA GLN A 25 7.51 -11.32 10.96
C GLN A 25 8.15 -9.99 10.53
N ASN A 26 7.78 -9.47 9.36
CA ASN A 26 8.45 -8.34 8.70
C ASN A 26 7.59 -7.06 8.62
N ALA A 27 6.28 -7.12 8.92
CA ALA A 27 5.37 -5.98 8.82
C ALA A 27 5.88 -4.78 9.63
N SER A 28 6.32 -5.02 10.87
CA SER A 28 6.93 -3.98 11.71
C SER A 28 8.18 -3.38 11.04
N VAL A 29 9.06 -4.18 10.45
CA VAL A 29 10.34 -3.70 9.89
C VAL A 29 10.17 -2.87 8.60
N ILE A 30 9.24 -3.26 7.71
CA ILE A 30 9.01 -2.55 6.44
C ILE A 30 8.25 -1.23 6.64
N ILE A 31 7.39 -1.18 7.65
CA ILE A 31 6.53 -0.02 7.96
C ILE A 31 7.24 0.96 8.89
N GLU A 32 8.00 0.47 9.88
CA GLU A 32 8.77 1.32 10.80
C GLU A 32 9.92 2.05 10.07
N SER A 33 10.49 1.45 9.02
CA SER A 33 11.31 2.20 8.06
C SER A 33 10.39 2.94 7.08
N LEU A 34 9.77 4.03 7.52
CA LEU A 34 9.21 5.05 6.61
C LEU A 34 10.30 5.41 5.61
N LEU A 35 10.27 4.79 4.43
CA LEU A 35 11.31 4.95 3.42
C LEU A 35 11.40 6.43 3.05
N GLU A 36 12.44 7.11 3.50
CA GLU A 36 12.68 8.52 3.17
C GLU A 36 12.77 8.76 1.65
N ASN A 37 13.04 7.68 0.90
CA ASN A 37 13.08 7.68 -0.55
C ASN A 37 11.69 7.45 -1.18
N ASN A 38 11.15 8.50 -1.80
CA ASN A 38 9.89 8.48 -2.55
C ASN A 38 9.86 7.44 -3.69
N GLU A 39 10.99 7.12 -4.31
CA GLU A 39 11.04 6.13 -5.40
C GLU A 39 10.76 4.72 -4.88
N ALA A 40 11.32 4.37 -3.73
CA ALA A 40 11.08 3.08 -3.09
C ALA A 40 9.61 2.96 -2.64
N LYS A 41 9.04 4.01 -2.05
CA LYS A 41 7.61 4.08 -1.71
C LYS A 41 6.73 3.82 -2.93
N ASN A 42 6.98 4.52 -4.03
CA ASN A 42 6.23 4.36 -5.28
C ASN A 42 6.30 2.93 -5.83
N ARG A 43 7.48 2.29 -5.80
CA ARG A 43 7.65 0.91 -6.28
C ARG A 43 6.86 -0.09 -5.43
N ILE A 44 6.96 -0.01 -4.10
CA ILE A 44 6.23 -0.89 -3.19
C ILE A 44 4.72 -0.71 -3.38
N PHE A 45 4.26 0.56 -3.41
CA PHE A 45 2.86 0.86 -3.63
C PHE A 45 2.35 0.30 -4.95
N ASN A 46 3.07 0.51 -6.06
CA ASN A 46 2.67 0.00 -7.38
C ASN A 46 2.66 -1.53 -7.43
N LEU A 47 3.59 -2.20 -6.74
CA LEU A 47 3.58 -3.65 -6.61
C LEU A 47 2.31 -4.10 -5.88
N ALA A 48 2.04 -3.56 -4.69
CA ALA A 48 0.84 -3.88 -3.94
C ALA A 48 -0.44 -3.61 -4.75
N LEU A 49 -0.50 -2.47 -5.44
CA LEU A 49 -1.62 -2.09 -6.31
C LEU A 49 -1.88 -3.12 -7.43
N ASN A 50 -0.85 -3.82 -7.91
CA ASN A 50 -0.99 -4.87 -8.92
C ASN A 50 -1.48 -6.21 -8.37
N TYR A 51 -1.45 -6.40 -7.05
CA TYR A 51 -1.83 -7.64 -6.38
C TYR A 51 -3.16 -7.58 -5.61
N ILE A 52 -3.88 -6.45 -5.62
CA ILE A 52 -5.25 -6.38 -5.10
C ILE A 52 -6.10 -7.44 -5.83
N PRO A 53 -6.91 -8.26 -5.12
CA PRO A 53 -7.36 -8.13 -3.72
C PRO A 53 -6.60 -8.98 -2.69
N ASN A 54 -5.32 -9.27 -2.88
CA ASN A 54 -4.53 -10.00 -1.90
C ASN A 54 -4.53 -9.24 -0.54
N SER A 55 -4.84 -9.93 0.56
CA SER A 55 -4.95 -9.30 1.89
C SER A 55 -3.68 -8.61 2.37
N PHE A 56 -2.51 -9.10 1.96
CA PHE A 56 -1.23 -8.42 2.22
C PHE A 56 -1.09 -7.16 1.37
N ALA A 57 -1.44 -7.22 0.09
CA ALA A 57 -1.41 -6.07 -0.79
C ALA A 57 -2.31 -4.94 -0.27
N GLU A 58 -3.50 -5.28 0.22
CA GLU A 58 -4.39 -4.31 0.84
C GLU A 58 -3.80 -3.71 2.11
N ALA A 59 -3.24 -4.54 3.00
CA ALA A 59 -2.59 -4.04 4.21
C ALA A 59 -1.44 -3.08 3.89
N VAL A 60 -0.61 -3.41 2.89
CA VAL A 60 0.47 -2.54 2.39
C VAL A 60 -0.10 -1.20 1.92
N ILE A 61 -1.16 -1.21 1.11
CA ILE A 61 -1.80 0.01 0.61
C ILE A 61 -2.39 0.83 1.74
N ASP A 62 -3.03 0.21 2.73
CA ASP A 62 -3.61 0.90 3.90
C ASP A 62 -2.56 1.76 4.62
N ILE A 63 -1.33 1.27 4.79
CA ILE A 63 -0.23 2.03 5.39
C ILE A 63 0.09 3.29 4.55
N PHE A 64 0.12 3.16 3.22
CA PHE A 64 0.34 4.32 2.34
C PHE A 64 -0.83 5.29 2.34
N LEU A 65 -2.06 4.80 2.55
CA LEU A 65 -3.24 5.64 2.71
C LEU A 65 -3.18 6.48 3.99
N GLU A 66 -2.56 5.96 5.06
CA GLU A 66 -2.30 6.71 6.31
C GLU A 66 -1.17 7.74 6.16
N ASP A 67 -0.19 7.50 5.28
CA ASP A 67 0.88 8.47 4.99
C ASP A 67 0.34 9.67 4.19
N SER A 68 0.12 10.78 4.90
CA SER A 68 -0.36 12.05 4.33
C SER A 68 0.64 12.75 3.41
N THR A 69 1.93 12.37 3.45
CA THR A 69 2.98 12.97 2.62
C THR A 69 3.17 12.24 1.29
N PHE A 70 2.75 10.97 1.23
CA PHE A 70 2.82 10.18 0.02
C PHE A 70 1.71 10.61 -0.95
N ILE A 71 2.06 10.94 -2.19
CA ILE A 71 1.09 11.36 -3.20
C ILE A 71 0.59 10.12 -3.94
N ILE A 72 -0.72 9.88 -3.88
CA ILE A 72 -1.39 8.78 -4.58
C ILE A 72 -2.25 9.40 -5.69
N ARG A 73 -2.19 8.84 -6.90
CA ARG A 73 -2.98 9.34 -8.02
C ARG A 73 -4.43 8.90 -7.90
N ASP A 74 -5.32 9.71 -8.42
CA ASP A 74 -6.76 9.42 -8.44
C ASP A 74 -7.07 8.11 -9.16
N ASP A 75 -6.32 7.75 -10.21
CA ASP A 75 -6.47 6.48 -10.94
C ASP A 75 -6.12 5.26 -10.06
N ASP A 76 -5.10 5.40 -9.21
CA ASP A 76 -4.69 4.34 -8.29
C ASP A 76 -5.72 4.18 -7.17
N LEU A 77 -6.20 5.30 -6.61
CA LEU A 77 -7.31 5.31 -5.64
C LEU A 77 -8.58 4.68 -6.24
N LEU A 78 -8.88 4.96 -7.51
CA LEU A 78 -10.02 4.39 -8.21
C LEU A 78 -9.89 2.87 -8.38
N LYS A 79 -8.67 2.38 -8.64
CA LYS A 79 -8.40 0.94 -8.70
C LYS A 79 -8.62 0.29 -7.34
N CYS A 80 -8.13 0.91 -6.25
CA CYS A 80 -8.38 0.44 -4.89
C CYS A 80 -9.88 0.44 -4.54
N ALA A 81 -10.62 1.50 -4.89
CA ALA A 81 -12.06 1.59 -4.62
C ALA A 81 -12.88 0.52 -5.38
N LYS A 82 -12.43 0.12 -6.57
CA LYS A 82 -13.12 -0.88 -7.41
C LYS A 82 -12.75 -2.32 -7.06
N GLN A 83 -11.48 -2.58 -6.76
CA GLN A 83 -10.95 -3.94 -6.63
C GLN A 83 -10.67 -4.34 -5.18
N GLY A 84 -10.55 -3.36 -4.28
CA GLY A 84 -10.25 -3.58 -2.87
C GLY A 84 -11.42 -4.11 -2.07
N SER A 85 -11.09 -4.72 -0.94
CA SER A 85 -12.04 -5.16 0.08
C SER A 85 -12.76 -3.98 0.72
N MET A 86 -13.81 -4.32 1.46
CA MET A 86 -14.55 -3.36 2.29
C MET A 86 -13.65 -2.64 3.31
N GLY A 87 -12.60 -3.30 3.81
CA GLY A 87 -11.62 -2.67 4.71
C GLY A 87 -10.85 -1.57 3.99
N LEU A 88 -10.24 -1.90 2.84
CA LEU A 88 -9.47 -0.95 2.04
C LEU A 88 -10.33 0.23 1.57
N LYS A 89 -11.59 0.00 1.16
CA LYS A 89 -12.52 1.08 0.80
C LYS A 89 -12.77 2.04 1.96
N LYS A 90 -12.92 1.54 3.18
CA LYS A 90 -13.05 2.38 4.37
C LYS A 90 -11.79 3.19 4.63
N SER A 91 -10.61 2.60 4.47
CA SER A 91 -9.33 3.32 4.60
C SER A 91 -9.23 4.48 3.62
N ILE A 92 -9.67 4.29 2.37
CA ILE A 92 -9.73 5.37 1.36
C ILE A 92 -10.63 6.51 1.86
N CYS A 93 -11.79 6.22 2.45
CA CYS A 93 -12.69 7.25 2.97
C CYS A 93 -12.08 8.09 4.11
N TYR A 94 -11.12 7.56 4.86
CA TYR A 94 -10.44 8.29 5.94
C TYR A 94 -9.24 9.11 5.47
N ARG A 95 -8.77 8.89 4.24
CA ARG A 95 -7.64 9.63 3.69
C ARG A 95 -8.03 11.08 3.35
N LYS A 96 -7.12 12.01 3.62
CA LYS A 96 -7.30 13.44 3.27
C LYS A 96 -7.16 13.64 1.76
N ASN A 97 -7.87 14.64 1.23
CA ASN A 97 -7.79 15.07 -0.18
C ASN A 97 -8.17 14.00 -1.21
N VAL A 98 -9.08 13.08 -0.87
CA VAL A 98 -9.64 12.15 -1.84
C VAL A 98 -10.80 12.83 -2.59
N PRO A 99 -10.86 12.76 -3.93
CA PRO A 99 -11.98 13.29 -4.68
C PRO A 99 -13.32 12.67 -4.27
N GLN A 100 -14.38 13.47 -4.22
CA GLN A 100 -15.70 13.03 -3.76
C GLN A 100 -16.25 11.84 -4.57
N TYR A 101 -16.01 11.81 -5.89
CA TYR A 101 -16.48 10.71 -6.73
C TYR A 101 -15.85 9.36 -6.37
N ILE A 102 -14.64 9.34 -5.79
CA ILE A 102 -13.99 8.12 -5.29
C ILE A 102 -14.60 7.71 -3.95
N ILE A 103 -14.84 8.69 -3.06
CA ILE A 103 -15.51 8.45 -1.78
C ILE A 103 -16.90 7.83 -2.01
N ASP A 104 -17.65 8.34 -2.98
CA ASP A 104 -18.97 7.82 -3.33
C ASP A 104 -18.86 6.34 -3.73
N LEU A 105 -17.90 5.97 -4.58
CA LEU A 105 -17.66 4.57 -4.98
C LEU A 105 -17.33 3.64 -3.80
N CYS A 106 -16.67 4.16 -2.77
CA CYS A 106 -16.35 3.39 -1.57
C CYS A 106 -17.57 3.19 -0.65
N ASN A 107 -18.56 4.10 -0.68
CA ASN A 107 -19.75 4.05 0.17
C ASN A 107 -20.89 3.18 -0.38
N PHE A 108 -20.86 2.81 -1.66
CA PHE A 108 -21.93 2.04 -2.33
C PHE A 108 -21.81 0.51 -2.20
N TYR A 109 -20.84 0.00 -1.44
CA TYR A 109 -20.61 -1.43 -1.19
C TYR A 109 -20.58 -1.71 0.31
#